data_AF-A0A382JEG2-F1
#
_entry.id   AF-A0A382JEG2-F1
#
_cell.length_a   1.000
_cell.length_b   1.000
_cell.length_c   1.000
_cell.angle_alpha   90.00
_cell.angle_beta   90.00
_cell.angle_gamma   90.00
#
_symmetry.space_group_name_H-M   'P 1'
#
loop_
_entity.id
_entity.type
_entity.pdbx_description
1 polymer ?
#
loop_
_entity_poly.entity_id
_entity_poly.type
_entity_poly.pdbx_seq_one_letter_code
_entity_poly.pdbx_strand_id
1 'polypeptide(L)'
;MIFFNDHIDRLFSNTRFFNFNNINKNDIYNTAIKTINQNDLNTGLLKIIILPIDDDFINMEYYIFIRPLPKLNSDIVKIKFYSESNYPILRFKPAYKSLFYMGNMLAIKDAHASGAFEPIFYNKNKIITEGAIRNIFFIKDGMVCTPNLELGILDGVTR
;
A
#
# COMPACT_ATOMS: atom_id res chain seq x y z
N MET A 1 6.62 -11.49 12.69
CA MET A 1 6.13 -10.52 11.69
C MET A 1 5.61 -11.32 10.50
N ILE A 2 4.40 -11.03 10.01
CA ILE A 2 3.77 -11.75 8.90
C ILE A 2 4.29 -11.18 7.56
N PHE A 3 4.69 -12.06 6.62
CA PHE A 3 5.18 -11.70 5.27
C PHE A 3 6.30 -10.65 5.23
N PHE A 4 7.19 -10.63 6.23
CA PHE A 4 8.23 -9.59 6.31
C PHE A 4 9.12 -9.56 5.05
N ASN A 5 9.58 -10.71 4.59
CA ASN A 5 10.46 -10.81 3.42
C ASN A 5 9.75 -10.30 2.16
N ASP A 6 8.49 -10.69 1.93
CA ASP A 6 7.71 -10.20 0.78
C ASP A 6 7.52 -8.69 0.81
N HIS A 7 7.26 -8.13 1.99
CA HIS A 7 7.15 -6.68 2.18
C HIS A 7 8.47 -5.94 1.92
N ILE A 8 9.59 -6.48 2.41
CA ILE A 8 10.92 -5.90 2.20
C ILE A 8 11.37 -6.04 0.75
N ASP A 9 11.17 -7.18 0.12
CA ASP A 9 11.55 -7.40 -1.28
C ASP A 9 10.80 -6.45 -2.21
N ARG A 10 9.50 -6.25 -1.99
CA ARG A 10 8.70 -5.26 -2.72
C ARG A 10 9.11 -3.81 -2.41
N LEU A 11 9.60 -3.53 -1.21
CA LEU A 11 10.13 -2.20 -0.90
C LEU A 11 11.44 -1.95 -1.67
N PHE A 12 12.33 -2.94 -1.72
CA PHE A 12 13.62 -2.85 -2.39
C PHE A 12 13.52 -2.98 -3.91
N SER A 13 12.38 -3.42 -4.46
CA SER A 13 12.18 -3.48 -5.92
C SER A 13 12.05 -2.10 -6.59
N ASN A 14 12.03 -1.00 -5.81
CA ASN A 14 11.99 0.38 -6.30
C ASN A 14 13.35 0.90 -6.84
N THR A 15 14.21 0.03 -7.35
CA THR A 15 15.60 0.36 -7.77
C THR A 15 15.67 1.38 -8.92
N ARG A 16 14.57 1.58 -9.65
CA ARG A 16 14.46 2.64 -10.67
C ARG A 16 14.58 4.05 -10.09
N PHE A 17 14.15 4.25 -8.85
CA PHE A 17 14.09 5.57 -8.21
C PHE A 17 15.15 5.77 -7.13
N PHE A 18 15.57 4.68 -6.48
CA PHE A 18 16.41 4.74 -5.29
C PHE A 18 17.53 3.73 -5.35
N ASN A 19 18.71 4.14 -4.88
CA ASN A 19 19.83 3.25 -4.62
C ASN A 19 19.79 2.79 -3.15
N PHE A 20 19.62 1.49 -2.92
CA PHE A 20 19.56 0.93 -1.57
C PHE A 20 20.87 0.27 -1.11
N ASN A 21 21.99 0.48 -1.82
CA ASN A 21 23.27 -0.20 -1.54
C ASN A 21 23.80 0.05 -0.12
N ASN A 22 23.42 1.17 0.50
CA ASN A 22 23.82 1.54 1.85
C ASN A 22 22.87 0.99 2.95
N ILE A 23 21.81 0.26 2.59
CA ILE A 23 20.83 -0.28 3.56
C ILE A 23 20.82 -1.81 3.53
N ASN A 24 21.08 -2.42 4.69
CA ASN A 24 20.99 -3.86 4.88
C ASN A 24 19.58 -4.26 5.36
N LYS A 25 18.97 -5.23 4.67
CA LYS A 25 17.65 -5.80 5.03
C LYS A 25 17.63 -6.40 6.45
N ASN A 26 18.75 -6.99 6.90
CA ASN A 26 18.86 -7.56 8.24
C ASN A 26 18.82 -6.48 9.33
N ASP A 27 19.37 -5.30 9.06
CA ASP A 27 19.33 -4.19 10.02
C ASP A 27 17.91 -3.65 10.18
N ILE A 28 17.14 -3.61 9.08
CA ILE A 28 15.70 -3.27 9.13
C ILE A 28 14.95 -4.32 9.96
N TYR A 29 15.22 -5.61 9.76
CA TYR A 29 14.58 -6.69 10.55
C TYR A 29 14.90 -6.56 12.05
N ASN A 30 16.17 -6.37 12.39
CA ASN A 30 16.60 -6.22 13.79
C ASN A 30 15.99 -4.98 14.43
N THR A 31 15.95 -3.86 13.71
CA THR A 31 15.31 -2.63 14.18
C THR A 31 13.80 -2.82 14.35
N ALA A 32 13.13 -3.51 13.42
CA ALA A 32 11.72 -3.84 13.54
C ALA A 32 11.41 -4.68 14.79
N ILE A 33 12.20 -5.71 15.07
CA ILE A 33 12.08 -6.53 16.29
C ILE A 33 12.30 -5.67 17.53
N LYS A 34 13.33 -4.81 17.53
CA LYS A 34 13.58 -3.89 18.64
C LYS A 34 12.40 -2.94 18.87
N THR A 35 11.86 -2.34 17.81
CA THR A 35 10.67 -1.47 17.88
C THR A 35 9.47 -2.22 18.45
N ILE A 36 9.23 -3.48 18.03
CA ILE A 36 8.13 -4.30 18.58
C ILE A 36 8.34 -4.54 20.07
N ASN A 37 9.51 -4.99 20.49
CA ASN A 37 9.80 -5.34 21.89
C ASN A 37 9.80 -4.14 22.85
N GLN A 38 9.99 -2.91 22.33
CA GLN A 38 9.94 -1.67 23.12
C GLN A 38 8.52 -1.11 23.31
N ASN A 39 7.50 -1.74 22.71
CA ASN A 39 6.11 -1.28 22.77
C ASN A 39 5.19 -2.37 23.33
N ASP A 40 4.20 -1.97 24.11
CA ASP A 40 3.22 -2.88 24.73
C ASP A 40 2.09 -3.27 23.78
N LEU A 41 2.42 -3.74 22.57
CA LEU A 41 1.45 -4.15 21.55
C LEU A 41 1.55 -5.64 21.26
N ASN A 42 0.50 -6.39 21.61
CA ASN A 42 0.36 -7.81 21.26
C ASN A 42 0.10 -8.01 19.76
N THR A 43 -0.59 -7.07 19.12
CA THR A 43 -0.84 -7.07 17.67
C THR A 43 -0.80 -5.64 17.15
N GLY A 44 -0.28 -5.46 15.93
CA GLY A 44 -0.06 -4.13 15.39
C GLY A 44 0.33 -4.12 13.92
N LEU A 45 0.37 -2.91 13.37
CA LEU A 45 0.88 -2.63 12.04
C LEU A 45 2.25 -1.99 12.17
N LEU A 46 3.23 -2.62 11.51
CA LEU A 46 4.55 -2.06 11.33
C LEU A 46 4.59 -1.34 9.97
N LYS A 47 4.98 -0.07 9.97
CA LYS A 47 5.19 0.73 8.75
C LYS A 47 6.68 1.05 8.63
N ILE A 48 7.28 0.58 7.55
CA ILE A 48 8.67 0.86 7.19
C ILE A 48 8.64 1.85 6.04
N ILE A 49 9.40 2.93 6.17
CA ILE A 49 9.56 3.97 5.15
C ILE A 49 11.06 4.11 4.89
N ILE A 50 11.48 4.20 3.64
CA ILE A 50 12.85 4.55 3.26
C ILE A 50 12.80 5.86 2.47
N LEU A 51 13.65 6.82 2.84
CA LEU A 51 13.74 8.14 2.22
C LEU A 51 15.20 8.51 1.94
N PRO A 52 15.47 9.24 0.85
CA PRO A 52 16.76 9.91 0.66
C PRO A 52 16.93 11.01 1.71
N ILE A 53 18.16 11.19 2.19
CA ILE A 53 18.53 12.25 3.14
C ILE A 53 19.43 13.32 2.53
N ASP A 54 19.81 13.15 1.26
CA ASP A 54 20.55 14.12 0.46
C ASP A 54 19.88 14.35 -0.90
N ASP A 55 20.24 15.48 -1.52
CA ASP A 55 19.68 15.94 -2.80
C ASP A 55 20.11 15.06 -3.98
N ASP A 56 21.19 14.30 -3.85
CA ASP A 56 21.70 13.39 -4.88
C ASP A 56 21.03 12.00 -4.81
N PHE A 57 20.16 11.78 -3.82
CA PHE A 57 19.45 10.51 -3.59
C PHE A 57 20.42 9.32 -3.43
N ILE A 58 21.61 9.56 -2.87
CA ILE A 58 22.64 8.53 -2.68
C ILE A 58 22.48 7.86 -1.32
N ASN A 59 22.34 8.65 -0.26
CA ASN A 59 22.18 8.15 1.09
C ASN A 59 20.70 8.03 1.41
N MET A 60 20.32 6.80 1.76
CA MET A 60 18.98 6.47 2.22
C MET A 60 18.96 6.25 3.74
N GLU A 61 17.88 6.65 4.37
CA GLU A 61 17.55 6.35 5.77
C GLU A 61 16.19 5.67 5.86
N TYR A 62 16.02 4.76 6.83
CA TYR A 62 14.76 4.09 7.07
C TYR A 62 14.16 4.44 8.43
N TYR A 63 12.83 4.55 8.44
CA TYR A 63 12.02 4.87 9.62
C TYR A 63 11.01 3.76 9.84
N ILE A 64 10.91 3.28 11.09
CA ILE A 64 9.97 2.22 11.48
C ILE A 64 8.99 2.77 12.50
N PHE A 65 7.71 2.68 12.15
CA PHE A 65 6.59 3.07 13.01
C PHE A 65 5.76 1.85 13.37
N ILE A 66 5.32 1.76 14.61
CA ILE A 66 4.34 0.76 15.05
C ILE A 66 3.06 1.45 15.53
N ARG A 67 1.91 0.85 15.21
CA ARG A 67 0.61 1.30 15.70
C ARG A 67 -0.33 0.11 15.91
N PRO A 68 -1.37 0.24 16.74
CA PRO A 68 -2.40 -0.80 16.85
C PRO A 68 -3.05 -1.12 15.50
N LEU A 69 -3.49 -2.36 15.33
CA LEU A 69 -4.37 -2.73 14.23
C LEU A 69 -5.68 -1.94 14.33
N PRO A 70 -6.18 -1.36 13.22
CA PRO A 70 -7.50 -0.74 13.23
C PRO A 70 -8.56 -1.81 13.52
N LYS A 71 -9.55 -1.47 14.35
CA LYS A 71 -10.70 -2.35 14.60
C LYS A 71 -11.52 -2.49 13.32
N LEU A 72 -11.90 -3.72 12.99
CA LEU A 72 -12.91 -3.99 11.97
C LEU A 72 -14.28 -3.90 12.64
N ASN A 73 -15.13 -2.99 12.14
CA ASN A 73 -16.47 -2.78 12.69
C ASN A 73 -17.54 -3.65 12.02
N SER A 74 -17.21 -4.29 10.90
CA SER A 74 -18.13 -5.13 10.11
C SER A 74 -17.33 -5.99 9.14
N ASP A 75 -17.82 -7.20 8.88
CA ASP A 75 -17.33 -8.07 7.83
C ASP A 75 -17.83 -7.65 6.44
N ILE A 76 -18.93 -6.86 6.42
CA ILE A 76 -19.56 -6.35 5.19
C ILE A 76 -19.41 -4.84 5.14
N VAL A 77 -18.91 -4.34 4.02
CA VAL A 77 -18.66 -2.92 3.81
C VAL A 77 -19.33 -2.42 2.55
N LYS A 78 -19.83 -1.18 2.58
CA LYS A 78 -20.37 -0.52 1.40
C LYS A 78 -19.22 0.06 0.58
N ILE A 79 -19.14 -0.28 -0.69
CA ILE A 79 -18.20 0.33 -1.64
C ILE A 79 -18.91 1.35 -2.54
N LYS A 80 -18.14 2.22 -3.19
CA LYS A 80 -18.65 3.09 -4.25
C LYS A 80 -17.64 3.23 -5.38
N PHE A 81 -18.13 3.17 -6.61
CA PHE A 81 -17.29 3.27 -7.79
C PHE A 81 -16.99 4.72 -8.16
N TYR A 82 -15.73 5.00 -8.47
CA TYR A 82 -15.25 6.32 -8.86
C TYR A 82 -14.39 6.23 -10.13
N SER A 83 -14.54 7.20 -11.02
CA SER A 83 -13.61 7.36 -12.15
C SER A 83 -12.27 7.82 -11.60
N GLU A 84 -11.19 7.09 -11.87
CA GLU A 84 -9.86 7.49 -11.39
C GLU A 84 -9.38 8.81 -12.01
N SER A 85 -9.95 9.22 -13.16
CA SER A 85 -9.69 10.53 -13.79
C SER A 85 -10.07 11.72 -12.92
N ASN A 86 -10.90 11.52 -11.90
CA ASN A 86 -11.34 12.59 -10.99
C ASN A 86 -10.35 12.81 -9.84
N TYR A 87 -9.31 11.97 -9.74
CA TYR A 87 -8.35 11.97 -8.64
C TYR A 87 -6.92 11.90 -9.19
N PRO A 88 -5.94 12.56 -8.58
CA PRO A 88 -4.54 12.44 -8.98
C PRO A 88 -3.95 11.11 -8.47
N ILE A 89 -4.39 9.99 -9.06
CA ILE A 89 -3.93 8.64 -8.71
C ILE A 89 -2.74 8.25 -9.59
N LEU A 90 -1.67 7.76 -8.98
CA LEU A 90 -0.50 7.27 -9.70
C LEU A 90 -0.73 5.85 -10.21
N ARG A 91 -0.38 5.62 -11.48
CA ARG A 91 -0.34 4.30 -12.13
C ARG A 91 1.02 4.11 -12.75
N PHE A 92 1.72 3.03 -12.36
CA PHE A 92 3.02 2.66 -12.89
C PHE A 92 3.05 1.17 -13.20
N LYS A 93 3.82 0.78 -14.21
CA LYS A 93 4.06 -0.62 -14.56
C LYS A 93 5.57 -0.91 -14.52
N PRO A 94 6.08 -1.69 -13.55
CA PRO A 94 5.36 -2.18 -12.37
C PRO A 94 4.93 -1.04 -11.43
N ALA A 95 3.95 -1.30 -10.56
CA ALA A 95 3.48 -0.31 -9.60
C ALA A 95 4.42 -0.21 -8.40
N TYR A 96 4.53 0.98 -7.84
CA TYR A 96 5.47 1.30 -6.77
C TYR A 96 4.72 1.86 -5.56
N LYS A 97 4.98 1.32 -4.37
CA LYS A 97 4.37 1.80 -3.12
C LYS A 97 5.12 3.04 -2.63
N SER A 98 4.59 4.22 -2.89
CA SER A 98 5.19 5.50 -2.51
C SER A 98 4.40 6.21 -1.41
N LEU A 99 4.82 7.41 -0.98
CA LEU A 99 4.05 8.25 -0.06
C LEU A 99 3.06 9.19 -0.78
N PHE A 100 2.98 9.14 -2.11
CA PHE A 100 2.09 9.98 -2.91
C PHE A 100 0.64 9.47 -2.90
N TYR A 101 -0.01 9.57 -1.74
CA TYR A 101 -1.37 9.09 -1.48
C TYR A 101 -2.45 10.19 -1.55
N MET A 102 -2.14 11.38 -2.06
CA MET A 102 -3.09 12.51 -2.03
C MET A 102 -4.41 12.19 -2.74
N GLY A 103 -4.35 11.65 -3.97
CA GLY A 103 -5.56 11.28 -4.71
C GLY A 103 -6.36 10.19 -4.01
N ASN A 104 -5.67 9.19 -3.46
CA ASN A 104 -6.28 8.09 -2.71
C ASN A 104 -6.99 8.60 -1.44
N MET A 105 -6.37 9.52 -0.70
CA MET A 105 -6.97 10.11 0.51
C MET A 105 -8.18 10.98 0.17
N LEU A 106 -8.13 11.73 -0.94
CA LEU A 106 -9.28 12.50 -1.42
C LEU A 106 -10.45 11.59 -1.79
N ALA A 107 -10.20 10.49 -2.50
CA ALA A 107 -11.23 9.51 -2.83
C ALA A 107 -11.83 8.82 -1.59
N ILE A 108 -11.01 8.52 -0.57
CA ILE A 108 -11.50 7.98 0.71
C ILE A 108 -12.43 8.99 1.39
N LYS A 109 -12.03 10.26 1.44
CA LYS A 109 -12.86 11.33 2.01
C LYS A 109 -14.22 11.42 1.30
N ASP A 110 -14.23 11.39 -0.02
CA ASP A 110 -15.47 11.45 -0.82
C ASP A 110 -16.33 10.20 -0.65
N ALA A 111 -15.72 9.01 -0.58
CA ALA A 111 -16.41 7.76 -0.30
C ALA A 111 -17.10 7.83 1.06
N HIS A 112 -16.37 8.22 2.10
CA HIS A 112 -16.89 8.38 3.46
C HIS A 112 -18.03 9.39 3.52
N ALA A 113 -17.91 10.54 2.84
CA ALA A 113 -18.97 11.55 2.76
C ALA A 113 -20.26 11.01 2.10
N SER A 114 -20.16 9.96 1.28
CA SER A 114 -21.31 9.27 0.68
C SER A 114 -21.76 8.00 1.43
N GLY A 115 -21.21 7.77 2.64
CA GLY A 115 -21.48 6.61 3.47
C GLY A 115 -20.87 5.30 2.96
N ALA A 116 -19.91 5.37 2.03
CA ALA A 116 -19.13 4.22 1.59
C ALA A 116 -17.84 4.09 2.43
N PHE A 117 -17.40 2.86 2.66
CA PHE A 117 -16.19 2.52 3.39
C PHE A 117 -14.92 2.67 2.53
N GLU A 118 -15.00 2.31 1.25
CA GLU A 118 -13.86 2.32 0.34
C GLU A 118 -14.32 2.73 -1.07
N PRO A 119 -13.62 3.67 -1.73
CA PRO A 119 -13.79 3.90 -3.16
C PRO A 119 -13.18 2.74 -3.96
N ILE A 120 -13.86 2.30 -5.01
CA ILE A 120 -13.30 1.39 -6.01
C ILE A 120 -13.13 2.15 -7.32
N PHE A 121 -11.93 2.14 -7.86
CA PHE A 121 -11.63 2.89 -9.06
C PHE A 121 -11.91 2.09 -10.33
N TYR A 122 -12.24 2.83 -11.39
CA TYR A 122 -12.18 2.35 -12.77
C TYR A 122 -11.49 3.36 -13.67
N ASN A 123 -10.81 2.86 -14.70
CA ASN A 123 -10.07 3.69 -15.65
C ASN A 123 -10.94 4.26 -16.77
N LYS A 124 -10.35 5.06 -17.67
CA LYS A 124 -11.05 5.65 -18.82
C LYS A 124 -11.74 4.63 -19.75
N ASN A 125 -11.26 3.38 -19.77
CA ASN A 125 -11.83 2.28 -20.53
C ASN A 125 -12.90 1.51 -19.74
N LYS A 126 -13.35 2.03 -18.59
CA LYS A 126 -14.32 1.42 -17.67
C LYS A 126 -13.86 0.08 -17.07
N ILE A 127 -12.55 -0.17 -17.04
CA ILE A 127 -11.96 -1.34 -16.40
C ILE A 127 -11.73 -1.03 -14.92
N ILE A 128 -12.22 -1.89 -14.02
CA ILE A 128 -11.98 -1.80 -12.57
C ILE A 128 -10.48 -1.98 -12.29
N THR A 129 -9.91 -1.13 -11.44
CA THR A 129 -8.49 -1.17 -11.06
C THR A 129 -8.29 -1.67 -9.63
N GLU A 130 -8.33 -0.79 -8.64
CA GLU A 130 -8.17 -1.12 -7.22
C GLU A 130 -8.95 -0.12 -6.35
N GLY A 131 -8.95 -0.32 -5.03
CA GLY A 131 -9.42 0.69 -4.09
C GLY A 131 -8.38 1.77 -3.81
N ALA A 132 -8.66 2.68 -2.88
CA ALA A 132 -7.68 3.71 -2.52
C ALA A 132 -6.51 3.15 -1.74
N ILE A 133 -6.72 2.16 -0.86
CA ILE A 133 -5.62 1.55 -0.09
C ILE A 133 -5.69 0.01 -0.05
N ARG A 134 -6.46 -0.60 -0.97
CA ARG A 134 -6.75 -2.05 -1.01
C ARG A 134 -6.85 -2.56 -2.44
N ASN A 135 -6.37 -3.78 -2.69
CA ASN A 135 -6.73 -4.52 -3.90
C ASN A 135 -8.19 -5.01 -3.82
N ILE A 136 -8.79 -5.35 -4.95
CA ILE A 136 -10.17 -5.84 -5.04
C ILE A 136 -10.23 -7.22 -5.71
N PHE A 137 -11.06 -8.09 -5.16
CA PHE A 137 -11.41 -9.39 -5.72
C PHE A 137 -12.92 -9.47 -5.92
N PHE A 138 -13.34 -10.25 -6.90
CA PHE A 138 -14.73 -10.58 -7.15
C PHE A 138 -14.86 -12.07 -7.47
N ILE A 139 -15.99 -12.65 -7.07
CA ILE A 139 -16.33 -14.04 -7.37
C ILE A 139 -17.37 -14.03 -8.47
N LYS A 140 -17.11 -14.76 -9.55
CA LYS A 140 -18.05 -14.95 -10.65
C LYS A 140 -17.99 -16.39 -11.12
N ASP A 141 -19.14 -17.05 -11.20
CA ASP A 141 -19.27 -18.44 -11.67
C ASP A 141 -18.31 -19.41 -10.94
N GLY A 142 -18.15 -19.24 -9.62
CA GLY A 142 -17.26 -20.04 -8.78
C GLY A 142 -15.76 -19.70 -8.92
N MET A 143 -15.39 -18.74 -9.77
CA MET A 143 -14.01 -18.31 -9.96
C MET A 143 -13.72 -17.02 -9.19
N VAL A 144 -12.55 -16.97 -8.54
CA VAL A 144 -12.01 -15.75 -7.94
C VAL A 144 -11.24 -14.98 -9.00
N CYS A 145 -11.59 -13.71 -9.17
CA CYS A 145 -10.98 -12.81 -10.14
C CYS A 145 -10.48 -11.54 -9.46
N THR A 146 -9.36 -11.01 -9.94
CA THR A 146 -8.81 -9.71 -9.54
C THR A 146 -8.34 -8.97 -10.80
N PRO A 147 -8.37 -7.63 -10.82
CA PRO A 147 -7.77 -6.85 -11.89
C PRO A 147 -6.28 -7.19 -12.11
N ASN A 148 -5.84 -7.09 -13.37
CA ASN A 148 -4.48 -7.43 -13.79
C ASN A 148 -3.50 -6.31 -13.38
N LEU A 149 -2.30 -6.68 -12.93
CA LEU A 149 -1.20 -5.76 -12.59
C LEU A 149 -0.79 -4.86 -13.76
N GLU A 150 -1.08 -5.28 -15.00
CA GLU A 150 -0.85 -4.47 -16.20
C GLU A 150 -1.64 -3.17 -16.25
N LEU A 151 -2.63 -3.01 -15.38
CA LEU A 151 -3.36 -1.75 -15.18
C LEU A 151 -2.58 -0.73 -14.33
N GLY A 152 -1.37 -1.07 -13.90
CA GLY A 152 -0.51 -0.21 -13.09
C GLY A 152 -0.97 -0.05 -11.64
N ILE A 153 -1.65 -1.07 -11.12
CA ILE A 153 -2.12 -1.18 -9.74
C ILE A 153 -1.09 -1.88 -8.85
N LEU A 154 -1.19 -1.68 -7.54
CA LEU A 154 -0.19 -2.23 -6.62
C LEU A 154 -0.29 -3.76 -6.54
N ASP A 155 0.84 -4.44 -6.68
CA ASP A 155 0.93 -5.87 -6.39
C ASP A 155 0.97 -6.09 -4.87
N GLY A 156 -0.22 -6.18 -4.27
CA GLY A 156 -0.42 -6.38 -2.84
C GLY A 156 0.22 -7.68 -2.35
N VAL A 157 0.96 -7.65 -1.22
CA VAL A 157 1.46 -8.88 -0.59
C VAL A 157 0.31 -9.82 -0.17
N THR A 158 -0.86 -9.26 0.16
CA THR A 158 -2.07 -10.03 0.50
C THR A 158 -2.90 -10.40 -0.73
N ARG A 159 -2.55 -9.90 -1.92
CA ARG A 159 -3.26 -10.19 -3.17
C ARG A 159 -2.98 -11.62 -3.62
#